data_AF-A0A848Y6R2-F1
#
_entry.id   AF-A0A848Y6R2-F1
#
_cell.length_a   1.000
_cell.length_b   1.000
_cell.length_c   1.000
_cell.angle_alpha   90.00
_cell.angle_beta   90.00
_cell.angle_gamma   90.00
#
_symmetry.space_group_name_H-M   'P 1'
#
loop_
_entity.id
_entity.type
_entity.pdbx_description
1 polymer ?
#
loop_
_entity_poly.entity_id
_entity_poly.type
_entity_poly.pdbx_seq_one_letter_code
_entity_poly.pdbx_strand_id
1 'polypeptide(L)'
;MDKPRLQGLLDAETETWAAKPYEQLVQELRDVVAYGRGEGEESHQFEVQIIEREDACLHILISIDDGSLWRSFSPLTRGFFAHRDGRVEL
;
A
#
# COMPACT_ATOMS: atom_id res chain seq x y z
N MET A 1 6.32 -15.77 6.28
CA MET A 1 6.79 -14.64 7.13
C MET A 1 5.88 -14.47 8.36
N ASP A 2 6.39 -13.96 9.48
CA ASP A 2 5.54 -13.69 10.66
C ASP A 2 4.75 -12.37 10.55
N LYS A 3 3.71 -12.21 11.38
CA LYS A 3 2.83 -11.03 11.34
C LYS A 3 3.57 -9.72 11.69
N PRO A 4 4.39 -9.64 12.76
CA PRO A 4 5.08 -8.40 13.11
C PRO A 4 6.02 -7.91 12.01
N ARG A 5 6.74 -8.83 11.34
CA ARG A 5 7.62 -8.46 10.24
C ARG A 5 6.85 -7.92 9.03
N LEU A 6 5.75 -8.57 8.65
CA LEU A 6 4.87 -8.06 7.59
C LEU A 6 4.28 -6.68 7.92
N GLN A 7 3.94 -6.44 9.20
CA GLN A 7 3.47 -5.12 9.64
C GLN A 7 4.55 -4.05 9.46
N GLY A 8 5.80 -4.33 9.84
CA GLY A 8 6.91 -3.40 9.64
C GLY A 8 7.18 -3.09 8.16
N LEU A 9 7.06 -4.10 7.29
CA LEU A 9 7.17 -3.91 5.83
C LEU A 9 6.01 -3.08 5.27
N LEU A 10 4.79 -3.32 5.74
CA LEU A 10 3.60 -2.55 5.37
C LEU A 10 3.72 -1.08 5.79
N ASP A 11 4.22 -0.84 7.00
CA ASP A 11 4.39 0.52 7.53
C ASP A 11 5.43 1.30 6.70
N ALA A 12 6.57 0.67 6.41
CA ALA A 12 7.61 1.27 5.56
C ALA A 12 7.13 1.53 4.12
N GLU A 13 6.33 0.62 3.57
CA GLU A 13 5.76 0.81 2.24
C GLU A 13 4.71 1.92 2.24
N THR A 14 3.91 2.01 3.30
CA THR A 14 2.95 3.10 3.50
C THR A 14 3.64 4.45 3.51
N GLU A 15 4.73 4.59 4.26
CA GLU A 15 5.53 5.83 4.27
C GLU A 15 6.10 6.17 2.88
N THR A 16 6.55 5.15 2.14
CA THR A 16 7.09 5.33 0.78
C THR A 16 6.05 5.88 -0.18
N TRP A 17 4.83 5.36 -0.15
CA TRP A 17 3.72 5.86 -0.97
C TRP A 17 3.20 7.20 -0.48
N ALA A 18 3.08 7.38 0.83
CA ALA A 18 2.64 8.62 1.46
C ALA A 18 3.56 9.82 1.16
N ALA A 19 4.85 9.57 0.90
CA ALA A 19 5.79 10.60 0.51
C ALA A 19 5.62 11.09 -0.95
N LYS A 20 4.83 10.41 -1.79
CA LYS A 20 4.62 10.82 -3.18
C LYS A 20 3.64 12.00 -3.28
N PRO A 21 3.88 12.97 -4.18
CA PRO A 21 2.91 14.02 -4.45
C PRO A 21 1.57 13.48 -4.97
N TYR A 22 0.47 14.18 -4.65
CA TYR A 22 -0.89 13.83 -5.09
C TYR A 22 -0.97 13.49 -6.58
N GLU A 23 -0.42 14.32 -7.45
CA GLU A 23 -0.49 14.12 -8.91
C GLU A 23 0.28 12.86 -9.37
N GLN A 24 1.38 12.52 -8.68
CA GLN A 24 2.13 11.29 -8.93
C GLN A 24 1.31 10.06 -8.49
N LEU A 25 0.64 10.15 -7.34
CA LEU A 25 -0.27 9.10 -6.86
C LEU A 25 -1.44 8.88 -7.85
N VAL A 26 -2.07 9.95 -8.34
CA VAL A 26 -3.11 9.87 -9.38
C VAL A 26 -2.58 9.20 -10.65
N GLN A 27 -1.34 9.49 -11.05
CA GLN A 27 -0.76 8.96 -12.28
C GLN A 27 -0.41 7.48 -12.18
N GLU A 28 0.24 7.08 -11.07
CA GLU A 28 0.73 5.73 -10.83
C GLU A 28 -0.39 4.77 -10.41
N LEU A 29 -1.34 5.23 -9.60
CA LEU A 29 -2.48 4.45 -9.12
C LEU A 29 -3.73 4.67 -9.97
N ARG A 30 -3.55 4.83 -11.29
CA ARG A 30 -4.68 4.83 -12.24
C ARG A 30 -5.43 3.50 -12.21
N ASP A 31 -4.68 2.43 -12.03
CA ASP A 31 -5.13 1.07 -11.79
C ASP A 31 -4.45 0.55 -10.53
N VAL A 32 -4.82 -0.67 -10.12
CA VAL A 32 -4.15 -1.38 -9.03
C VAL A 32 -2.68 -1.65 -9.40
N VAL A 33 -1.77 -1.31 -8.49
CA VAL A 33 -0.35 -1.61 -8.62
C VAL A 33 0.01 -2.78 -7.71
N ALA A 34 0.41 -3.90 -8.30
CA ALA A 34 0.84 -5.10 -7.56
C ALA A 34 2.30 -5.43 -7.88
N TYR A 35 3.12 -5.71 -6.86
CA TYR A 35 4.52 -6.10 -7.03
C TYR A 35 5.03 -6.94 -5.86
N GLY A 36 5.95 -7.86 -6.17
CA GLY A 36 6.62 -8.71 -5.19
C GLY A 36 8.01 -8.19 -4.82
N ARG A 37 8.45 -8.49 -3.59
CA ARG A 37 9.83 -8.30 -3.11
C ARG A 37 10.29 -9.54 -2.34
N GLY A 38 11.60 -9.70 -2.23
CA GLY A 38 12.23 -10.83 -1.55
C GLY A 38 12.29 -12.10 -2.40
N GLU A 39 12.91 -13.13 -1.85
CA GLU A 39 13.11 -14.44 -2.49
C GLU A 39 12.84 -15.56 -1.48
N GLY A 40 12.37 -16.71 -1.95
CA GLY A 40 12.13 -17.89 -1.11
C GLY A 40 11.12 -17.63 0.01
N GLU A 41 11.47 -18.00 1.24
CA GLU A 41 10.59 -17.88 2.42
C GLU A 41 10.34 -16.42 2.86
N GLU A 42 11.09 -15.47 2.31
CA GLU A 42 10.99 -14.03 2.58
C GLU A 42 10.22 -13.28 1.48
N SER A 43 9.72 -13.98 0.46
CA SER A 43 8.91 -13.37 -0.59
C SER A 43 7.60 -12.83 -0.03
N HIS A 44 7.22 -11.64 -0.47
CA HIS A 44 5.94 -11.01 -0.14
C HIS A 44 5.47 -10.16 -1.32
N GLN A 45 4.18 -9.88 -1.36
CA GLN A 45 3.53 -9.10 -2.39
C GLN A 45 2.83 -7.90 -1.77
N PHE A 46 2.93 -6.76 -2.44
CA PHE A 46 2.16 -5.57 -2.16
C PHE A 46 1.10 -5.37 -3.22
N GLU A 47 -0.05 -4.88 -2.81
CA GLU A 47 -1.08 -4.32 -3.69
C GLU A 47 -1.43 -2.91 -3.20
N VAL A 48 -1.39 -1.93 -4.10
CA VAL A 48 -1.65 -0.53 -3.81
C VAL A 48 -2.71 0.00 -4.75
N GLN A 49 -3.72 0.65 -4.18
CA GLN A 49 -4.83 1.18 -4.96
C GLN A 49 -5.49 2.39 -4.29
N ILE A 50 -6.09 3.24 -5.13
CA ILE A 50 -7.02 4.27 -4.65
C ILE A 50 -8.38 3.60 -4.43
N ILE A 51 -8.87 3.59 -3.20
CA ILE A 51 -10.18 3.01 -2.85
C ILE A 51 -11.29 4.08 -2.82
N GLU A 52 -10.91 5.35 -2.68
CA GLU A 52 -11.83 6.48 -2.78
C GLU A 52 -11.09 7.67 -3.40
N ARG A 53 -11.77 8.35 -4.33
CA ARG A 53 -11.22 9.51 -5.03
C ARG A 53 -12.21 10.65 -4.99
N GLU A 54 -11.79 11.72 -4.33
CA GLU A 54 -12.42 13.03 -4.39
C GLU A 54 -11.47 14.02 -5.07
N ASP A 55 -11.99 15.14 -5.58
CA ASP A 55 -11.23 16.12 -6.38
C ASP A 55 -9.96 16.65 -5.67
N ALA A 56 -9.98 16.68 -4.34
CA ALA A 56 -8.88 17.18 -3.50
C ALA A 56 -8.29 16.14 -2.53
N CYS A 57 -8.79 14.89 -2.55
CA CYS A 57 -8.41 13.87 -1.57
C CYS A 57 -8.40 12.49 -2.22
N LEU A 58 -7.34 11.71 -1.99
CA LEU A 58 -7.29 10.28 -2.30
C LEU A 58 -7.27 9.50 -1.01
N HIS A 59 -8.10 8.47 -0.91
CA HIS A 59 -7.94 7.41 0.07
C HIS A 59 -7.22 6.24 -0.60
N ILE A 60 -6.02 5.94 -0.13
CA ILE A 60 -5.17 4.89 -0.69
C ILE A 60 -5.12 3.73 0.31
N LEU A 61 -5.27 2.52 -0.21
CA LEU A 61 -5.10 1.28 0.54
C LEU A 61 -3.86 0.56 0.02
N ILE A 62 -3.01 0.12 0.95
CA ILE A 62 -1.89 -0.77 0.69
C ILE A 62 -2.19 -2.07 1.42
N SER A 63 -2.01 -3.19 0.73
CA SER A 63 -2.07 -4.51 1.32
C SER A 63 -0.76 -5.25 1.13
N ILE A 64 -0.42 -6.13 2.07
CA ILE A 64 0.72 -7.04 2.00
C ILE A 64 0.29 -8.47 2.35
N ASP A 65 0.77 -9.43 1.58
CA ASP A 65 0.72 -10.85 1.91
C ASP A 65 2.04 -11.56 1.57
N ASP A 66 2.23 -12.75 2.14
CA ASP A 66 3.43 -13.58 1.95
C ASP A 66 3.14 -14.87 1.15
N GLY A 67 2.03 -14.90 0.40
CA GLY A 67 1.57 -16.06 -0.37
C GLY A 67 1.05 -17.24 0.48
N SER A 68 0.99 -17.09 1.81
CA SER A 68 0.38 -18.12 2.66
C SER A 68 -1.15 -18.15 2.46
N LEU A 69 -1.71 -19.37 2.32
CA LEU A 69 -3.13 -19.60 2.00
C LEU A 69 -4.11 -18.72 2.80
N TRP A 70 -3.90 -18.58 4.11
CA TRP A 70 -4.79 -17.77 4.96
C TRP A 70 -4.65 -16.26 4.72
N ARG A 71 -3.46 -15.78 4.38
CA ARG A 71 -3.20 -14.35 4.12
C ARG A 71 -3.56 -13.93 2.72
N SER A 72 -3.53 -14.83 1.74
CA SER A 72 -4.10 -14.55 0.42
C SER A 72 -5.61 -14.26 0.47
N PHE A 73 -6.32 -14.72 1.51
CA PHE A 73 -7.72 -14.35 1.76
C PHE A 73 -7.91 -13.17 2.72
N SER A 74 -6.86 -12.81 3.49
CA SER A 74 -6.91 -11.75 4.50
C SER A 74 -5.52 -11.11 4.64
N PRO A 75 -5.12 -10.28 3.66
CA PRO A 75 -3.83 -9.60 3.71
C PRO A 75 -3.80 -8.60 4.87
N LEU A 76 -2.61 -8.21 5.31
CA LEU A 76 -2.50 -7.06 6.21
C LEU A 76 -2.69 -5.80 5.38
N THR A 77 -3.49 -4.87 5.86
CA THR A 77 -3.82 -3.65 5.12
C THR A 77 -3.55 -2.41 5.96
N ARG A 78 -3.12 -1.33 5.30
CA ARG A 78 -2.99 0.00 5.88
C ARG A 78 -3.47 1.03 4.86
N GLY A 79 -4.15 2.07 5.34
CA GLY A 79 -4.65 3.15 4.50
C GLY A 79 -4.03 4.48 4.89
N PHE A 80 -4.02 5.42 3.95
CA PHE A 80 -3.71 6.82 4.22
C PHE A 80 -4.49 7.73 3.28
N PHE A 81 -4.64 8.99 3.67
CA PHE A 81 -5.21 10.04 2.85
C PHE A 81 -4.11 10.95 2.30
N ALA A 82 -4.18 11.22 1.00
CA ALA A 82 -3.31 12.18 0.33
C ALA A 82 -4.15 13.35 -0.20
N HIS A 83 -3.85 14.55 0.27
CA HIS A 83 -4.53 15.76 -0.15
C HIS A 83 -3.75 16.46 -1.25
N ARG A 84 -4.48 17.12 -2.16
CA ARG A 84 -3.87 17.89 -3.26
C ARG A 84 -3.00 19.04 -2.77
N ASP A 85 -3.27 19.56 -1.58
CA ASP A 85 -2.47 20.61 -0.92
C ASP A 85 -1.16 20.11 -0.28
N GLY A 86 -0.88 18.81 -0.37
CA GLY A 86 0.32 18.17 0.18
C GLY A 86 0.16 17.62 1.59
N ARG A 87 -1.02 17.74 2.21
CA ARG A 87 -1.29 17.08 3.51
C ARG A 87 -1.41 15.56 3.32
N VAL A 88 -0.91 14.83 4.31
CA VAL A 88 -1.00 13.37 4.39
C VAL A 88 -1.53 12.97 5.77
N GLU A 89 -2.46 12.02 5.83
CA GLU A 89 -3.04 11.48 7.05
C GLU A 89 -2.88 9.95 7.06
N LEU A 90 -2.12 9.39 8.02
CA LEU A 90 -1.69 7.98 8.10
C LEU A 90 -2.52 7.10 9.05
#